data_AF-A0A816FUV7-F1
#
_entry.id   AF-A0A816FUV7-F1
#
_cell.length_a   1.000
_cell.length_b   1.000
_cell.length_c   1.000
_cell.angle_alpha   90.00
_cell.angle_beta   90.00
_cell.angle_gamma   90.00
#
_symmetry.space_group_name_H-M   'P 1'
#
loop_
_entity.id
_entity.type
_entity.pdbx_description
1 polymer ?
#
loop_
_entity_poly.entity_id
_entity_poly.type
_entity_poly.pdbx_seq_one_letter_code
_entity_poly.pdbx_strand_id
1 'polypeptide(L)'
;MSRHIGCYFHYTQSIHRKIQTLGLSTVYKDDEEARFIYQQLMALALLPLKKVEPAFQTLTDSHPESLDELFEYFETVWMGTTSIDLWNVFDLKTWTNNNAEGWHNRFSHRIDKKHPNIWHFIQVLQEEEVHFNQHIQH
;
A
#
# COMPACT_ATOMS: atom_id res chain seq x y z
N MET A 1 14.12 -5.54 -18.07
CA MET A 1 13.12 -4.45 -17.96
C MET A 1 12.81 -4.29 -16.48
N SER A 2 12.92 -3.09 -15.93
CA SER A 2 12.56 -2.80 -14.54
C SER A 2 11.04 -2.84 -14.39
N ARG A 3 10.51 -3.80 -13.63
CA ARG A 3 9.09 -3.88 -13.26
C ARG A 3 8.82 -2.75 -12.25
N HIS A 4 8.02 -1.76 -12.62
CA HIS A 4 7.54 -0.76 -11.67
C HIS A 4 6.46 -1.43 -10.81
N ILE A 5 6.73 -1.64 -9.53
CA ILE A 5 5.83 -2.34 -8.62
C ILE A 5 5.31 -1.33 -7.61
N GLY A 6 3.99 -1.25 -7.49
CA GLY A 6 3.32 -0.49 -6.44
C GLY A 6 3.65 -1.08 -5.07
N CYS A 7 3.80 -0.21 -4.08
CA CYS A 7 4.05 -0.65 -2.72
C CYS A 7 2.78 -1.23 -2.08
N TYR A 8 2.91 -2.37 -1.38
CA TYR A 8 1.84 -2.94 -0.56
C TYR A 8 1.23 -1.92 0.43
N PHE A 9 2.05 -1.07 1.05
CA PHE A 9 1.57 -0.01 1.94
C PHE A 9 0.64 0.97 1.22
N HIS A 10 1.00 1.45 0.03
CA HIS A 10 0.14 2.37 -0.73
C HIS A 10 -1.13 1.67 -1.23
N TYR A 11 -1.05 0.39 -1.56
CA TYR A 11 -2.21 -0.44 -1.89
C TYR A 11 -3.20 -0.51 -0.72
N THR A 12 -2.75 -0.96 0.46
CA THR A 12 -3.60 -1.06 1.65
C THR A 12 -4.10 0.30 2.11
N GLN A 13 -3.26 1.33 2.08
CA GLN A 13 -3.63 2.70 2.44
C GLN A 13 -4.72 3.26 1.52
N SER A 14 -4.68 2.96 0.22
CA SER A 14 -5.71 3.41 -0.73
C SER A 14 -7.06 2.77 -0.43
N ILE A 15 -7.09 1.47 -0.12
CA ILE A 15 -8.31 0.76 0.30
C ILE A 15 -8.85 1.36 1.60
N HIS A 16 -7.97 1.57 2.61
CA HIS A 16 -8.36 2.20 3.88
C HIS A 16 -8.97 3.60 3.68
N ARG A 17 -8.38 4.43 2.82
CA ARG A 17 -8.92 5.76 2.51
C ARG A 17 -10.29 5.66 1.84
N LYS A 18 -10.51 4.71 0.94
CA LYS A 18 -11.83 4.51 0.32
C LYS A 18 -12.87 4.12 1.35
N ILE A 19 -12.56 3.18 2.25
CA ILE A 19 -13.43 2.77 3.37
C ILE A 19 -13.83 3.98 4.23
N GLN A 20 -12.87 4.89 4.50
CA GLN A 20 -13.14 6.12 5.24
C GLN A 20 -14.10 7.06 4.50
N THR A 21 -13.87 7.27 3.20
CA THR A 21 -14.73 8.13 2.37
C THR A 21 -16.14 7.60 2.25
N LEU A 22 -16.34 6.28 2.26
CA LEU A 22 -17.66 5.65 2.22
C LEU A 22 -18.39 5.70 3.57
N GLY A 23 -17.80 6.29 4.62
CA GLY A 23 -18.43 6.34 5.95
C GLY A 23 -18.45 4.98 6.67
N LEU A 24 -17.84 3.94 6.09
CA LEU A 24 -17.78 2.58 6.63
C LEU A 24 -16.83 2.45 7.84
N SER A 25 -16.21 3.55 8.27
CA SER A 25 -15.29 3.56 9.42
C SER A 25 -15.96 3.29 10.77
N THR A 26 -17.26 3.59 10.90
CA THR A 26 -18.04 3.25 12.09
C THR A 26 -18.41 1.77 12.08
N VAL A 27 -18.79 1.23 10.91
CA VAL A 27 -19.02 -0.21 10.68
C VAL A 27 -17.77 -1.00 11.04
N TYR A 28 -16.57 -0.54 10.66
CA TYR A 28 -15.30 -1.19 10.97
C TYR A 28 -15.02 -1.48 12.46
N LYS A 29 -15.53 -0.65 13.38
CA LYS A 29 -15.24 -0.80 14.81
C LYS A 29 -16.12 -1.85 15.50
N ASP A 30 -17.34 -1.99 15.02
CA ASP A 30 -18.38 -2.78 15.69
C ASP A 30 -18.82 -4.01 14.88
N ASP A 31 -18.41 -4.10 13.60
CA ASP A 31 -18.74 -5.18 12.67
C ASP A 31 -17.48 -6.02 12.33
N GLU A 32 -17.43 -7.21 12.92
CA GLU A 32 -16.33 -8.15 12.73
C GLU A 32 -16.28 -8.73 11.31
N GLU A 33 -17.44 -8.86 10.64
CA GLU A 33 -17.57 -9.39 9.29
C GLU A 33 -17.02 -8.39 8.27
N ALA A 34 -17.38 -7.11 8.41
CA ALA A 34 -16.83 -6.04 7.57
C ALA A 34 -15.29 -5.93 7.71
N ARG A 35 -14.77 -6.04 8.94
CA ARG A 35 -13.33 -6.05 9.20
C ARG A 35 -12.64 -7.22 8.49
N PHE A 36 -13.25 -8.41 8.54
CA PHE A 36 -12.70 -9.60 7.90
C PHE A 36 -12.66 -9.45 6.37
N ILE A 37 -13.72 -8.93 5.76
CA ILE A 37 -13.77 -8.64 4.31
C ILE A 37 -12.67 -7.66 3.90
N TYR A 38 -12.43 -6.61 4.69
CA TYR A 38 -11.36 -5.65 4.38
C TYR A 38 -9.97 -6.29 4.44
N GLN A 39 -9.74 -7.16 5.41
CA GLN A 39 -8.50 -7.93 5.50
C GLN A 39 -8.34 -8.87 4.30
N GLN A 40 -9.42 -9.50 3.85
CA GLN A 40 -9.41 -10.36 2.67
C GLN A 40 -9.08 -9.58 1.39
N LEU A 41 -9.67 -8.40 1.19
CA LEU A 41 -9.31 -7.52 0.07
C LEU A 41 -7.82 -7.16 0.09
N MET A 42 -7.29 -6.76 1.25
CA MET A 42 -5.85 -6.47 1.40
C MET A 42 -4.95 -7.69 1.20
N ALA A 43 -5.44 -8.90 1.50
CA ALA A 43 -4.70 -10.14 1.33
C ALA A 43 -4.61 -10.60 -0.13
N LEU A 44 -5.44 -10.08 -1.05
CA LEU A 44 -5.39 -10.43 -2.47
C LEU A 44 -4.02 -10.13 -3.09
N ALA A 45 -3.33 -9.08 -2.62
CA ALA A 45 -1.98 -8.74 -3.10
C ALA A 45 -0.93 -9.81 -2.73
N LEU A 46 -1.24 -10.67 -1.75
CA LEU A 46 -0.38 -11.72 -1.22
C LEU A 46 -0.71 -13.09 -1.82
N LEU A 47 -1.63 -13.17 -2.77
CA LEU A 47 -1.96 -14.41 -3.44
C LEU A 47 -1.10 -14.61 -4.70
N PRO A 48 -0.80 -15.86 -5.08
CA PRO A 48 -0.30 -16.14 -6.43
C PRO A 48 -1.22 -15.49 -7.46
N LEU A 49 -0.67 -14.85 -8.49
CA LEU A 49 -1.44 -14.08 -9.49
C LEU A 49 -2.66 -14.84 -10.04
N LYS A 50 -2.48 -16.13 -10.35
CA LYS A 50 -3.54 -17.02 -10.86
C LYS A 50 -4.70 -17.27 -9.89
N LYS A 51 -4.53 -16.93 -8.61
CA LYS A 51 -5.53 -17.10 -7.55
C LYS A 51 -6.23 -15.79 -7.19
N VAL A 52 -5.73 -14.64 -7.64
CA VAL A 52 -6.28 -13.32 -7.28
C VAL A 52 -7.72 -13.18 -7.77
N GLU A 53 -7.96 -13.40 -9.06
CA GLU A 53 -9.28 -13.24 -9.68
C GLU A 53 -10.32 -14.27 -9.16
N PRO A 54 -10.01 -15.58 -9.04
CA PRO A 54 -10.92 -16.52 -8.40
C PRO A 54 -11.23 -16.18 -6.93
N ALA A 55 -10.24 -15.70 -6.17
CA ALA A 55 -10.46 -15.30 -4.79
C ALA A 55 -11.35 -14.04 -4.71
N PHE A 56 -11.11 -13.05 -5.57
CA PHE A 56 -11.94 -11.86 -5.64
C PHE A 56 -13.39 -12.21 -5.99
N GLN A 57 -13.63 -13.08 -6.98
CA GLN A 57 -14.98 -13.53 -7.32
C GLN A 57 -15.69 -14.18 -6.12
N THR A 58 -14.99 -15.02 -5.36
CA THR A 58 -15.55 -15.66 -4.15
C THR A 58 -15.97 -14.63 -3.11
N LEU A 59 -15.21 -13.54 -2.96
CA LEU A 59 -15.56 -12.43 -2.07
C LEU A 59 -16.78 -11.67 -2.60
N THR A 60 -16.82 -11.37 -3.90
CA THR A 60 -17.96 -10.70 -4.54
C THR A 60 -19.26 -11.50 -4.41
N ASP A 61 -19.21 -12.83 -4.53
CA ASP A 61 -20.40 -13.67 -4.42
C ASP A 61 -20.97 -13.75 -3.00
N SER A 62 -20.19 -13.38 -1.99
CA SER A 62 -20.53 -13.57 -0.56
C SER A 62 -20.59 -12.28 0.27
N HIS A 63 -20.26 -11.12 -0.32
CA HIS A 63 -20.27 -9.87 0.42
C HIS A 63 -21.70 -9.36 0.70
N PRO A 64 -21.91 -8.66 1.84
CA PRO A 64 -23.18 -8.02 2.12
C PRO A 64 -23.41 -6.80 1.22
N GLU A 65 -24.68 -6.52 0.87
CA GLU A 65 -25.10 -5.37 0.04
C GLU A 65 -24.61 -4.03 0.59
N SER A 66 -24.41 -3.92 1.91
CA SER A 66 -23.85 -2.73 2.55
C SER A 66 -22.43 -2.38 2.10
N LEU A 67 -21.74 -3.29 1.40
CA LEU A 67 -20.38 -3.13 0.88
C LEU A 67 -20.33 -3.03 -0.65
N ASP A 68 -21.46 -2.99 -1.36
CA ASP A 68 -21.52 -2.93 -2.83
C ASP A 68 -20.61 -1.82 -3.41
N GLU A 69 -20.70 -0.60 -2.87
CA GLU A 69 -19.90 0.54 -3.33
C GLU A 69 -18.37 0.33 -3.15
N LEU A 70 -17.98 -0.49 -2.18
CA LEU A 70 -16.57 -0.83 -1.96
C LEU A 70 -16.09 -1.86 -2.98
N PHE A 71 -16.91 -2.88 -3.26
CA PHE A 71 -16.59 -3.92 -4.23
C PHE A 71 -16.58 -3.37 -5.66
N GLU A 72 -17.55 -2.52 -6.03
CA GLU A 72 -17.57 -1.84 -7.33
C GLU A 72 -16.32 -0.97 -7.53
N TYR A 73 -15.91 -0.24 -6.50
CA TYR A 73 -14.65 0.51 -6.53
C TYR A 73 -13.45 -0.43 -6.71
N PHE A 74 -13.39 -1.52 -5.95
CA PHE A 74 -12.25 -2.43 -5.99
C PHE A 74 -12.13 -3.10 -7.35
N GLU A 75 -13.25 -3.57 -7.90
CA GLU A 75 -13.32 -4.16 -9.24
C GLU A 75 -12.85 -3.15 -10.29
N THR A 76 -13.42 -1.93 -10.29
CA THR A 76 -13.09 -0.90 -11.27
C THR A 76 -11.61 -0.49 -11.23
N VAL A 77 -11.07 -0.27 -10.03
CA VAL A 77 -9.73 0.30 -9.85
C VAL A 77 -8.64 -0.77 -9.86
N TRP A 78 -8.81 -1.85 -9.08
CA TRP A 78 -7.75 -2.84 -8.82
C TRP A 78 -7.85 -4.08 -9.71
N MET A 79 -9.03 -4.42 -10.21
CA MET A 79 -9.22 -5.56 -11.13
C MET A 79 -9.34 -5.11 -12.60
N GLY A 80 -9.80 -3.88 -12.85
CA GLY A 80 -9.97 -3.31 -14.19
C GLY A 80 -8.83 -2.37 -14.62
N THR A 81 -8.80 -1.18 -14.02
CA THR A 81 -7.92 -0.08 -14.49
C THR A 81 -6.44 -0.33 -14.18
N THR A 82 -6.14 -0.93 -13.02
CA THR A 82 -4.78 -1.19 -12.58
C THR A 82 -4.41 -2.64 -12.87
N SER A 83 -3.29 -2.87 -13.54
CA SER A 83 -2.75 -4.23 -13.73
C SER A 83 -2.48 -4.91 -12.38
N ILE A 84 -2.94 -6.15 -12.23
CA ILE A 84 -2.74 -6.97 -11.03
C ILE A 84 -1.25 -7.13 -10.68
N ASP A 85 -0.39 -7.25 -11.69
CA ASP A 85 1.07 -7.32 -11.51
C ASP A 85 1.66 -6.08 -10.83
N LEU A 86 0.97 -4.94 -10.88
CA LEU A 86 1.45 -3.70 -10.31
C LEU A 86 1.31 -3.69 -8.78
N TRP A 87 0.22 -4.22 -8.24
CA TRP A 87 -0.09 -4.15 -6.80
C TRP A 87 0.07 -5.50 -6.08
N ASN A 88 0.20 -6.60 -6.84
CA ASN A 88 0.52 -7.90 -6.30
C ASN A 88 1.99 -7.98 -5.86
N VAL A 89 2.21 -8.43 -4.63
CA VAL A 89 3.52 -8.51 -3.99
C VAL A 89 3.94 -9.94 -3.62
N PHE A 90 3.19 -10.96 -4.04
CA PHE A 90 3.41 -12.35 -3.68
C PHE A 90 4.86 -12.83 -3.93
N ASP A 91 5.38 -12.56 -5.13
CA ASP A 91 6.71 -13.00 -5.56
C ASP A 91 7.83 -12.00 -5.21
N LEU A 92 7.55 -10.96 -4.41
CA LEU A 92 8.58 -9.97 -4.05
C LEU A 92 9.41 -10.45 -2.88
N LYS A 93 10.73 -10.40 -3.02
CA LYS A 93 11.69 -10.79 -1.97
C LYS A 93 11.68 -9.87 -0.76
N THR A 94 11.21 -8.63 -0.94
CA THR A 94 10.93 -7.66 0.12
C THR A 94 9.53 -7.11 -0.10
N TRP A 95 8.56 -7.62 0.66
CA TRP A 95 7.15 -7.20 0.61
C TRP A 95 6.93 -5.74 1.04
N THR A 96 7.93 -5.13 1.67
CA THR A 96 7.81 -3.80 2.24
C THR A 96 8.82 -2.85 1.60
N ASN A 97 8.29 -1.74 1.10
CA ASN A 97 9.00 -0.49 0.88
C ASN A 97 9.58 0.08 2.20
N ASN A 98 9.54 -0.66 3.32
CA ASN A 98 9.92 -0.18 4.64
C ASN A 98 11.33 0.45 4.67
N ASN A 99 12.22 0.04 3.77
CA ASN A 99 13.53 0.68 3.65
C ASN A 99 13.46 2.07 2.99
N ALA A 100 12.73 2.23 1.89
CA ALA A 100 12.60 3.54 1.21
C ALA A 100 11.57 4.46 1.91
N GLU A 101 10.51 3.91 2.51
CA GLU A 101 9.62 4.63 3.44
C GLU A 101 10.32 4.98 4.75
N GLY A 102 11.10 4.06 5.33
CA GLY A 102 11.93 4.32 6.50
C GLY A 102 12.99 5.39 6.20
N TRP A 103 13.59 5.36 5.02
CA TRP A 103 14.46 6.41 4.53
C TRP A 103 13.71 7.74 4.38
N HIS A 104 12.58 7.78 3.67
CA HIS A 104 11.78 8.99 3.51
C HIS A 104 11.25 9.55 4.85
N ASN A 105 10.87 8.70 5.80
CA ASN A 105 10.43 9.10 7.12
C ASN A 105 11.59 9.67 7.95
N ARG A 106 12.73 8.98 7.99
CA ARG A 106 13.96 9.45 8.66
C ARG A 106 14.51 10.73 8.01
N PHE A 107 14.41 10.83 6.70
CA PHE A 107 14.84 11.99 5.91
C PHE A 107 13.90 13.19 6.14
N SER A 108 12.59 12.98 6.13
CA SER A 108 11.61 14.04 6.41
C SER A 108 11.68 14.54 7.86
N HIS A 109 11.93 13.65 8.83
CA HIS A 109 12.23 14.04 10.22
C HIS A 109 13.52 14.86 10.35
N ARG A 110 14.56 14.57 9.57
CA ARG A 110 15.80 15.36 9.62
C ARG A 110 15.73 16.71 8.92
N ILE A 111 14.88 16.81 7.91
CA ILE A 111 14.62 18.08 7.23
C ILE A 111 13.83 19.04 8.14
N ASP A 112 13.01 18.51 9.07
CA ASP A 112 12.26 19.22 10.12
C ASP A 112 11.56 20.53 9.67
N LYS A 113 11.25 20.62 8.38
CA LYS A 113 10.66 21.79 7.73
C LYS A 113 9.78 21.34 6.58
N LYS A 114 8.55 21.85 6.55
CA LYS A 114 7.57 21.58 5.48
C LYS A 114 8.04 22.10 4.11
N HIS A 115 8.90 23.12 4.09
CA HIS A 115 9.55 23.69 2.90
C HIS A 115 11.00 24.10 3.23
N PRO A 116 11.98 23.17 3.16
CA PRO A 116 13.38 23.51 3.35
C PRO A 116 13.89 24.36 2.20
N ASN A 117 14.81 25.28 2.49
CA ASN A 117 15.56 25.94 1.42
C ASN A 117 16.44 24.89 0.70
N ILE A 118 16.75 25.12 -0.58
CA ILE A 118 17.48 24.14 -1.41
C ILE A 118 18.86 23.78 -0.84
N TRP A 119 19.50 24.72 -0.14
CA TRP A 119 20.83 24.50 0.47
C TRP A 119 20.76 23.57 1.68
N HIS A 120 19.72 23.71 2.51
CA HIS A 120 19.45 22.84 3.64
C HIS A 120 19.06 21.43 3.17
N PHE A 121 18.27 21.34 2.10
CA PHE A 121 17.94 20.08 1.46
C PHE A 121 19.20 19.34 0.94
N ILE A 122 20.10 20.06 0.23
CA ILE A 122 21.36 19.49 -0.28
C ILE A 122 22.28 19.04 0.86
N GLN A 123 22.37 19.82 1.94
CA GLN A 123 23.20 19.46 3.09
C GLN A 123 22.74 18.16 3.76
N VAL A 124 21.43 18.02 4.01
CA VAL A 124 20.87 16.81 4.64
C VAL A 124 21.03 15.58 3.73
N LEU A 125 20.99 15.76 2.40
CA LEU A 125 21.29 14.68 1.44
C LEU A 125 22.76 14.22 1.50
N GLN A 126 23.71 15.16 1.59
CA GLN A 126 25.14 14.84 1.70
C GLN A 126 25.47 14.12 3.00
N GLU A 127 24.86 14.52 4.12
CA GLU A 127 25.01 13.84 5.41
C GLU A 127 24.45 12.41 5.38
N GLU A 128 23.38 12.18 4.62
CA GLU A 128 22.82 10.84 4.40
C GLU A 128 23.68 9.94 3.55
N GLU A 129 24.29 10.46 2.49
CA GLU A 129 25.19 9.73 1.61
C GLU A 129 26.43 9.25 2.37
N VAL A 130 27.02 10.11 3.22
CA VAL A 130 28.15 9.76 4.08
C VAL A 130 27.79 8.64 5.08
N HIS A 131 26.60 8.72 5.68
CA HIS A 131 26.11 7.71 6.63
C HIS A 131 25.81 6.35 5.97
N PHE A 132 25.29 6.33 4.74
CA PHE A 132 25.06 5.07 3.99
C PHE A 132 26.36 4.40 3.56
N ASN A 133 27.34 5.18 3.11
CA ASN A 133 28.64 4.66 2.65
C ASN A 133 29.50 4.08 3.78
N GLN A 134 29.28 4.49 5.04
CA GLN A 134 29.96 3.92 6.21
C GLN A 134 29.44 2.54 6.63
N HIS A 135 28.25 2.13 6.16
CA HIS A 135 27.61 0.85 6.53
C HIS A 135 27.67 -0.24 5.45
N ILE A 136 28.36 0.01 4.32
CA ILE A 136 28.53 -0.97 3.21
C ILE A 136 29.90 -1.69 3.26
N GLN A 137 30.77 -1.42 4.24
CA GLN A 137 32.07 -2.09 4.38
C GLN A 137 32.15 -3.28 5.34
N HIS A 138 31.05 -3.99 5.61
CA HIS A 138 31.09 -5.28 6.31
C HIS A 138 30.16 -6.32 5.67
#